data_AF-A0A6G4WKP4-F1
#
_entry.id   AF-A0A6G4WKP4-F1
#
_cell.length_a   1.000
_cell.length_b   1.000
_cell.length_c   1.000
_cell.angle_alpha   90.00
_cell.angle_beta   90.00
_cell.angle_gamma   90.00
#
_symmetry.space_group_name_H-M   'P 1'
#
loop_
_entity.id
_entity.type
_entity.pdbx_description
1 polymer ?
#
loop_
_entity_poly.entity_id
_entity_poly.type
_entity_poly.pdbx_seq_one_letter_code
_entity_poly.pdbx_strand_id
1 'polypeptide(L)'
;MGRDREFKAAALRSLRHATQEVKDHPDNADAWAFGSSILVELGENLRGQEWASRAVVIGPNDYLVHYNVCRTYSLLGRTDAALEYLERALAALPMFRRRLLAWMPLDQALDSLRGERKFVELASFAGGGEILPSHDRHGGEEA
;
A
#
# COMPACT_ATOMS: atom_id res chain seq x y z
N MET A 1 25.93 -2.85 8.72
CA MET A 1 27.17 -2.20 8.19
C MET A 1 27.30 -2.31 6.67
N GLY A 2 27.27 -3.49 6.03
CA GLY A 2 27.32 -3.61 4.55
C GLY A 2 25.96 -3.46 3.85
N ARG A 3 24.94 -4.19 4.32
CA ARG A 3 23.59 -4.20 3.75
C ARG A 3 22.92 -2.81 3.75
N ASP A 4 23.12 -2.05 4.82
CA ASP A 4 22.53 -0.70 4.94
C ASP A 4 23.12 0.28 3.91
N ARG A 5 24.41 0.12 3.57
CA ARG A 5 25.07 0.93 2.53
C ARG A 5 24.60 0.55 1.15
N GLU A 6 24.45 -0.75 0.88
CA GLU A 6 23.91 -1.25 -0.39
C GLU A 6 22.46 -0.82 -0.60
N PHE A 7 21.63 -0.92 0.44
CA PHE A 7 20.26 -0.42 0.46
C PHE A 7 20.23 1.07 0.15
N LYS A 8 20.98 1.89 0.89
CA LYS A 8 21.03 3.34 0.66
C LYS A 8 21.51 3.69 -0.75
N ALA A 9 22.52 2.99 -1.26
CA ALA A 9 23.00 3.20 -2.62
C ALA A 9 21.95 2.83 -3.68
N ALA A 10 21.20 1.74 -3.48
CA ALA A 10 20.10 1.34 -4.34
C ALA A 10 18.94 2.34 -4.28
N ALA A 11 18.50 2.74 -3.09
CA ALA A 11 17.46 3.75 -2.88
C ALA A 11 17.83 5.08 -3.54
N LEU A 12 19.08 5.54 -3.43
CA LEU A 12 19.55 6.75 -4.11
C LEU A 12 19.55 6.60 -5.64
N ARG A 13 19.82 5.41 -6.20
CA ARG A 13 19.67 5.18 -7.65
C ARG A 13 18.20 5.26 -8.05
N SER A 14 17.32 4.56 -7.35
CA SER A 14 15.87 4.57 -7.61
C SER A 14 15.30 5.97 -7.50
N LEU A 15 15.70 6.76 -6.50
CA LEU A 15 15.25 8.14 -6.35
C LEU A 15 15.70 9.03 -7.52
N ARG A 16 16.91 8.82 -8.07
CA ARG A 16 17.35 9.57 -9.26
C ARG A 16 16.48 9.26 -10.47
N HIS A 17 16.13 7.99 -10.68
CA HIS A 17 15.22 7.60 -11.76
C HIS A 17 13.83 8.19 -11.56
N ALA A 18 13.23 8.05 -10.37
CA ALA A 18 11.93 8.64 -10.05
C ALA A 18 11.96 10.17 -10.21
N THR A 19 13.03 10.84 -9.79
CA THR A 19 13.20 12.30 -9.93
C THR A 19 13.31 12.72 -11.39
N GLN A 20 13.96 11.92 -12.24
CA GLN A 20 14.04 12.21 -13.67
C GLN A 20 12.68 12.00 -14.34
N GLU A 21 12.01 10.89 -14.02
CA GLU A 21 10.69 10.56 -14.54
C GLU A 21 9.65 11.65 -14.22
N VAL A 22 9.58 12.13 -12.97
CA VAL A 22 8.63 13.21 -12.63
C VAL A 22 8.99 14.57 -13.23
N LYS A 23 10.22 14.76 -13.70
CA LYS A 23 10.62 15.98 -14.44
C LYS A 23 10.17 15.89 -15.89
N ASP A 24 10.37 14.72 -16.52
CA ASP A 24 10.05 14.51 -17.93
C ASP A 24 8.54 14.26 -18.14
N HIS A 25 7.91 13.62 -17.15
CA HIS A 25 6.51 13.20 -17.11
C HIS A 25 5.87 13.59 -15.77
N PRO A 26 5.58 14.89 -15.54
CA PRO A 26 5.07 15.37 -14.26
C PRO A 26 3.65 14.86 -13.93
N ASP A 27 2.94 14.31 -14.90
CA ASP A 27 1.63 13.66 -14.78
C ASP A 27 1.71 12.14 -14.53
N ASN A 28 2.92 11.58 -14.40
CA ASN A 28 3.11 10.18 -14.02
C ASN A 28 2.92 10.01 -12.50
N ALA A 29 1.68 9.76 -12.07
CA ALA A 29 1.33 9.58 -10.66
C ALA A 29 2.11 8.43 -9.98
N ASP A 30 2.40 7.35 -10.71
CA ASP A 30 3.13 6.20 -10.19
C ASP A 30 4.57 6.58 -9.81
N ALA A 31 5.23 7.42 -10.61
CA ALA A 31 6.58 7.89 -10.31
C ALA A 31 6.64 8.75 -9.05
N TRP A 32 5.64 9.64 -8.87
CA TRP A 32 5.47 10.40 -7.63
C TRP A 32 5.23 9.48 -6.42
N ALA A 33 4.32 8.51 -6.55
CA ALA A 33 3.95 7.59 -5.47
C ALA A 33 5.13 6.68 -5.08
N PHE A 34 5.82 6.10 -6.05
CA PHE A 34 6.97 5.24 -5.80
C PHE A 34 8.12 6.03 -5.16
N GLY A 35 8.44 7.20 -5.73
CA GLY A 35 9.48 8.09 -5.20
C GLY A 35 9.19 8.60 -3.78
N SER A 36 7.91 8.78 -3.42
CA SER A 36 7.52 9.19 -2.07
C SER A 36 7.97 8.21 -0.99
N SER A 37 7.78 6.91 -1.20
CA SER A 37 8.23 5.88 -0.26
C SER A 37 9.75 5.82 -0.14
N ILE A 38 10.48 5.95 -1.26
CA ILE A 38 11.95 5.98 -1.28
C ILE A 38 12.49 7.19 -0.51
N LEU A 39 11.85 8.35 -0.63
CA LEU A 39 12.21 9.54 0.12
C LEU A 39 12.10 9.29 1.63
N VAL A 40 11.00 8.70 2.09
CA VAL A 40 10.82 8.36 3.51
C VAL A 40 11.86 7.33 3.97
N GLU A 41 12.13 6.29 3.18
CA GLU A 41 13.17 5.29 3.49
C GLU A 41 14.59 5.91 3.59
N LEU A 42 14.84 7.02 2.88
CA LEU A 42 16.09 7.79 2.97
C LEU A 42 16.10 8.84 4.09
N GLY A 43 14.99 8.98 4.83
CA GLY A 43 14.82 9.95 5.93
C GLY A 43 14.27 11.32 5.50
N GLU A 44 13.92 11.49 4.23
CA GLU A 44 13.40 12.74 3.64
C GLU A 44 11.87 12.85 3.82
N ASN A 45 11.41 12.75 5.08
CA ASN A 45 10.00 12.54 5.43
C ASN A 45 9.04 13.60 4.85
N LEU A 46 9.39 14.88 4.93
CA LEU A 46 8.55 15.98 4.44
C LEU A 46 8.39 15.93 2.91
N ARG A 47 9.48 15.66 2.18
CA ARG A 47 9.46 15.53 0.73
C ARG A 47 8.70 14.28 0.30
N GLY A 48 8.89 13.18 1.01
CA GLY A 48 8.12 11.95 0.81
C GLY A 48 6.62 12.21 0.94
N GLN A 49 6.20 12.88 2.02
CA GLN A 49 4.80 13.23 2.20
C GLN A 49 4.27 14.15 1.08
N GLU A 50 5.03 15.17 0.67
CA GLU A 50 4.65 16.06 -0.43
C GLU A 50 4.45 15.28 -1.74
N TRP A 51 5.35 14.35 -2.06
CA TRP A 51 5.25 13.53 -3.26
C TRP A 51 4.05 12.59 -3.22
N ALA A 52 3.76 12.00 -2.06
CA ALA A 52 2.57 11.18 -1.87
C ALA A 52 1.29 12.01 -2.08
N SER A 53 1.22 13.23 -1.53
CA SER A 53 0.09 14.13 -1.75
C SER A 53 -0.09 14.49 -3.23
N ARG A 54 1.01 14.79 -3.96
CA ARG A 54 0.95 15.05 -5.40
C ARG A 54 0.48 13.83 -6.19
N ALA A 55 0.98 12.64 -5.85
CA ALA A 55 0.58 11.41 -6.53
C ALA A 55 -0.93 11.19 -6.47
N VAL A 56 -1.57 11.40 -5.30
CA VAL A 56 -3.02 11.27 -5.13
C VAL A 56 -3.79 12.32 -5.93
N VAL A 57 -3.26 13.54 -6.08
CA VAL A 57 -3.90 14.58 -6.91
C VAL A 57 -3.87 14.18 -8.39
N ILE A 58 -2.79 13.58 -8.86
CA ILE A 58 -2.61 13.20 -10.27
C ILE A 58 -3.36 11.90 -10.60
N GLY A 59 -3.25 10.89 -9.72
CA GLY A 59 -3.89 9.58 -9.86
C GLY A 59 -4.92 9.31 -8.76
N PRO A 60 -6.04 10.05 -8.69
CA PRO A 60 -7.00 9.96 -7.59
C PRO A 60 -7.80 8.66 -7.54
N ASN A 61 -7.82 7.89 -8.64
CA ASN A 61 -8.53 6.62 -8.75
C ASN A 61 -7.59 5.45 -9.07
N ASP A 62 -6.27 5.68 -9.02
CA ASP A 62 -5.30 4.64 -9.31
C ASP A 62 -4.98 3.84 -8.05
N TYR A 63 -5.31 2.55 -8.09
CA TYR A 63 -5.14 1.67 -6.96
C TYR A 63 -3.67 1.41 -6.60
N LEU A 64 -2.74 1.45 -7.58
CA LEU A 64 -1.31 1.31 -7.33
C LEU A 64 -0.75 2.58 -6.67
N VAL A 65 -1.21 3.75 -7.11
CA VAL A 65 -0.90 5.03 -6.46
C VAL A 65 -1.35 4.98 -4.99
N HIS A 66 -2.59 4.57 -4.73
CA HIS A 66 -3.11 4.45 -3.38
C HIS A 66 -2.30 3.45 -2.54
N TYR A 67 -1.91 2.31 -3.11
CA TYR A 67 -1.08 1.35 -2.40
C TYR A 67 0.29 1.94 -2.03
N ASN A 68 0.98 2.59 -2.97
CA ASN A 68 2.29 3.19 -2.72
C ASN A 68 2.22 4.37 -1.72
N VAL A 69 1.12 5.12 -1.74
CA VAL A 69 0.85 6.18 -0.75
C VAL A 69 0.57 5.58 0.64
N CYS A 70 -0.14 4.45 0.71
CA CYS A 70 -0.29 3.68 1.95
C CYS A 70 1.09 3.28 2.52
N ARG A 71 1.98 2.70 1.70
CA ARG A 71 3.36 2.37 2.13
C ARG A 71 4.06 3.59 2.74
N THR A 72 3.96 4.73 2.06
CA THR A 72 4.60 5.98 2.50
C THR A 72 4.07 6.44 3.85
N TYR A 73 2.75 6.44 4.06
CA TYR A 73 2.17 6.83 5.35
C TYR A 73 2.44 5.81 6.45
N SER A 74 2.53 4.53 6.12
CA SER A 74 2.92 3.47 7.05
C SER A 74 4.34 3.67 7.57
N LEU A 75 5.30 3.96 6.67
CA LEU A 75 6.69 4.27 7.03
C LEU A 75 6.82 5.56 7.86
N LEU A 76 5.92 6.53 7.65
CA LEU A 76 5.83 7.76 8.45
C LEU A 76 5.13 7.57 9.80
N GLY A 77 4.62 6.37 10.11
CA GLY A 77 3.84 6.10 11.33
C GLY A 77 2.47 6.76 11.35
N ARG A 78 1.94 7.19 10.20
CA ARG A 78 0.60 7.77 10.07
C ARG A 78 -0.42 6.66 9.80
N THR A 79 -0.68 5.84 10.81
CA THR A 79 -1.48 4.61 10.72
C THR A 79 -2.85 4.82 10.09
N ASP A 80 -3.63 5.81 10.54
CA ASP A 80 -4.99 6.06 10.03
C ASP A 80 -4.98 6.39 8.53
N ALA A 81 -4.07 7.27 8.11
CA ALA A 81 -3.93 7.63 6.70
C ALA A 81 -3.47 6.43 5.86
N ALA A 82 -2.52 5.65 6.36
CA ALA A 82 -2.05 4.45 5.66
C ALA A 82 -3.20 3.45 5.43
N LEU A 83 -4.01 3.18 6.46
CA LEU A 83 -5.16 2.28 6.37
C LEU A 83 -6.26 2.81 5.43
N GLU A 84 -6.49 4.12 5.40
CA GLU A 84 -7.42 4.74 4.45
C GLU A 84 -6.98 4.50 3.00
N TYR A 85 -5.72 4.76 2.67
CA TYR A 85 -5.21 4.52 1.32
C TYR A 85 -5.11 3.03 0.97
N LEU A 86 -4.88 2.17 1.96
CA LEU A 86 -4.93 0.72 1.76
C LEU A 86 -6.34 0.25 1.37
N GLU A 87 -7.36 0.73 2.07
CA GLU A 87 -8.76 0.44 1.77
C GLU A 87 -9.13 0.88 0.35
N ARG A 88 -8.73 2.09 -0.05
CA ARG A 88 -8.93 2.59 -1.42
C ARG A 88 -8.19 1.74 -2.46
N ALA A 89 -6.97 1.30 -2.18
CA ALA A 89 -6.21 0.41 -3.06
C ALA A 89 -6.90 -0.96 -3.22
N LEU A 90 -7.47 -1.50 -2.15
CA LEU A 90 -8.20 -2.77 -2.18
C LEU A 90 -9.59 -2.66 -2.82
N ALA A 91 -10.13 -1.46 -3.02
CA ALA A 91 -11.36 -1.25 -3.81
C ALA A 91 -11.17 -1.50 -5.32
N ALA A 92 -9.95 -1.81 -5.78
CA ALA A 92 -9.64 -2.15 -7.17
C ALA A 92 -10.44 -3.36 -7.70
N LEU A 93 -10.40 -3.53 -9.04
CA LEU A 93 -10.99 -4.69 -9.70
C LEU A 93 -10.50 -6.01 -9.08
N PRO A 94 -11.33 -7.07 -9.04
CA PRO A 94 -11.02 -8.33 -8.34
C PRO A 94 -9.64 -8.92 -8.67
N MET A 95 -9.23 -8.88 -9.94
CA MET A 95 -7.92 -9.37 -10.36
C MET A 95 -6.75 -8.60 -9.72
N PHE A 96 -6.86 -7.27 -9.62
CA PHE A 96 -5.84 -6.41 -9.06
C PHE A 96 -5.81 -6.49 -7.54
N ARG A 97 -6.99 -6.51 -6.91
CA ARG A 97 -7.14 -6.73 -5.47
C ARG A 97 -6.52 -8.07 -5.05
N ARG A 98 -6.84 -9.16 -5.75
CA ARG A 98 -6.24 -10.49 -5.48
C ARG A 98 -4.72 -10.46 -5.59
N ARG A 99 -4.19 -9.74 -6.59
CA ARG A 99 -2.74 -9.52 -6.70
C ARG A 99 -2.21 -8.81 -5.46
N LEU A 100 -2.78 -7.66 -5.08
CA LEU A 100 -2.37 -6.91 -3.87
C LEU A 100 -2.30 -7.80 -2.62
N LEU A 101 -3.34 -8.59 -2.37
CA LEU A 101 -3.41 -9.46 -1.20
C LEU A 101 -2.35 -10.55 -1.16
N ALA A 102 -1.89 -11.01 -2.32
CA ALA A 102 -0.87 -12.04 -2.38
C ALA A 102 0.51 -11.54 -1.90
N TRP A 103 0.81 -10.24 -2.08
CA TRP A 103 2.14 -9.70 -1.79
C TRP A 103 2.16 -8.65 -0.68
N MET A 104 1.06 -7.98 -0.36
CA MET A 104 1.04 -7.00 0.73
C MET A 104 1.44 -7.58 2.10
N PRO A 105 1.17 -8.86 2.45
CA PRO A 105 1.68 -9.42 3.70
C PRO A 105 3.20 -9.63 3.69
N LEU A 106 3.89 -9.46 2.57
CA LEU A 106 5.34 -9.55 2.46
C LEU A 106 6.02 -8.17 2.42
N ASP A 107 5.24 -7.09 2.30
CA ASP A 107 5.78 -5.73 2.24
C ASP A 107 6.15 -5.22 3.63
N GLN A 108 7.45 -5.07 3.86
CA GLN A 108 7.99 -4.60 5.14
C GLN A 108 7.57 -3.16 5.46
N ALA A 109 7.22 -2.36 4.45
CA ALA A 109 6.71 -1.01 4.69
C ALA A 109 5.39 -1.02 5.46
N LEU A 110 4.65 -2.13 5.45
CA LEU A 110 3.36 -2.28 6.13
C LEU A 110 3.49 -2.98 7.50
N ASP A 111 4.71 -3.26 7.97
CA ASP A 111 4.92 -4.00 9.23
C ASP A 111 4.25 -3.33 10.44
N SER A 112 4.25 -2.00 10.49
CA SER A 112 3.56 -1.23 11.54
C SER A 112 2.05 -1.39 11.53
N LEU A 113 1.43 -1.76 10.41
CA LEU A 113 -0.02 -1.91 10.27
C LEU A 113 -0.51 -3.31 10.63
N ARG A 114 0.38 -4.32 10.73
CA ARG A 114 -0.03 -5.73 10.86
C ARG A 114 -0.80 -6.03 12.15
N GLY A 115 -0.56 -5.25 13.21
CA GLY A 115 -1.29 -5.35 14.47
C GLY A 115 -2.63 -4.64 14.48
N GLU A 116 -2.94 -3.84 13.45
CA GLU A 116 -4.15 -3.04 13.40
C GLU A 116 -5.35 -3.89 13.00
N ARG A 117 -6.42 -3.83 13.80
CA ARG A 117 -7.66 -4.59 13.53
C ARG A 117 -8.19 -4.34 12.11
N LYS A 118 -8.18 -3.08 11.67
CA LYS A 118 -8.64 -2.71 10.33
C LYS A 118 -7.77 -3.31 9.22
N PHE A 119 -6.45 -3.44 9.43
CA PHE A 119 -5.57 -4.09 8.45
C PHE A 119 -5.94 -5.56 8.26
N VAL A 120 -6.17 -6.27 9.37
CA VAL A 120 -6.59 -7.68 9.35
C VAL A 120 -7.94 -7.84 8.67
N GLU A 121 -8.93 -7.00 9.01
CA GLU A 121 -10.25 -7.00 8.38
C GLU A 121 -10.17 -6.78 6.87
N LEU A 122 -9.39 -5.79 6.42
CA LEU A 122 -9.17 -5.51 5.01
C LEU A 122 -8.51 -6.69 4.28
N ALA A 123 -7.49 -7.31 4.88
CA ALA A 123 -6.81 -8.46 4.29
C ALA A 123 -7.73 -9.69 4.16
N SER A 124 -8.57 -9.96 5.16
CA SER A 124 -9.53 -11.06 5.15
C SER A 124 -10.70 -10.83 4.20
N PHE A 125 -11.33 -9.65 4.25
CA PHE A 125 -12.49 -9.31 3.41
C PHE A 125 -12.14 -9.32 1.92
N ALA A 126 -11.00 -8.74 1.57
CA ALA A 126 -10.55 -8.66 0.20
C ALA A 126 -10.16 -10.04 -0.37
N GLY A 127 -9.79 -11.00 0.50
CA GLY A 127 -9.28 -12.34 0.16
C GLY A 127 -10.34 -13.34 -0.28
N GLY A 128 -11.62 -12.97 -0.16
CA GLY A 128 -12.75 -13.85 -0.44
C GLY A 128 -13.73 -13.83 0.72
N GLY A 129 -14.57 -12.79 0.77
CA GLY A 129 -15.85 -12.86 1.45
C GLY A 129 -16.78 -13.82 0.73
N GLU A 130 -16.48 -15.12 0.77
CA GLU A 130 -17.52 -16.12 0.83
C GLU A 130 -17.81 -16.27 2.32
N ILE A 131 -18.88 -15.62 2.77
CA ILE A 131 -19.54 -16.02 4.01
C ILE A 131 -19.97 -17.45 3.72
N LEU A 132 -19.17 -18.44 4.16
CA LEU A 132 -19.63 -19.81 4.23
C LEU A 132 -20.98 -19.75 4.96
N PRO A 133 -22.08 -20.24 4.37
CA PRO A 133 -23.30 -20.33 5.11
C PRO A 133 -22.95 -21.15 6.35
N SER A 134 -23.11 -20.53 7.51
CA SER A 134 -23.30 -21.28 8.74
C SER A 134 -24.37 -22.31 8.39
N HIS A 135 -23.99 -23.59 8.33
CA HIS A 135 -24.96 -24.67 8.38
C HIS A 135 -25.64 -24.52 9.74
N ASP A 136 -26.64 -23.66 9.76
CA ASP A 136 -27.64 -23.63 10.79
C ASP A 136 -28.25 -25.01 10.77
N ARG A 137 -28.02 -25.68 11.89
CA ARG A 137 -28.69 -26.91 12.29
C ARG A 137 -30.18 -26.60 12.35
N HIS A 138 -30.89 -26.76 11.25
CA HIS A 138 -32.25 -27.30 11.26
C HIS A 138 -32.08 -28.82 11.33
N GLY A 139 -32.47 -29.53 12.39
CA GLY A 139 -33.65 -29.32 13.22
C GLY A 139 -34.77 -30.22 12.68
N GLY A 140 -35.11 -31.25 13.46
CA GLY A 140 -36.31 -32.09 13.29
C GLY A 140 -36.02 -33.47 12.68
N GLU A 141 -35.96 -34.55 13.45
CA GLU A 141 -37.08 -35.36 14.00
C GLU A 141 -37.77 -36.28 12.99
N GLU A 142 -37.88 -37.55 13.44
CA GLU A 142 -38.92 -38.55 13.15
C GLU A 142 -38.99 -39.19 11.75
N ALA A 143 -38.53 -40.45 11.64
CA ALA A 143 -39.35 -41.65 11.86
C ALA A 143 -38.52 -42.93 11.62
#